data_AF-A0A6L3FBS5-F1
#
_entry.id   AF-A0A6L3FBS5-F1
#
_cell.length_a   1.000
_cell.length_b   1.000
_cell.length_c   1.000
_cell.angle_alpha   90.00
_cell.angle_beta   90.00
_cell.angle_gamma   90.00
#
_symmetry.space_group_name_H-M   'P 1'
#
loop_
_entity.id
_entity.type
_entity.pdbx_description
1 polymer ?
#
loop_
_entity_poly.entity_id
_entity_poly.type
_entity_poly.pdbx_seq_one_letter_code
_entity_poly.pdbx_strand_id
1 'polypeptide(L)'
;MTQDELLFEFESFRGQLKSFVLRMTASVQDAEDIVQDTYIKAHAKIDTFKGQSSLKTWVFAIASNLARDLLRSKKRWPENVTDICKDAAMSNVQFFEEAMQIKATSPQGHFEIKEHIAFCFTCVSKALPLEQQLALFLKEVYGFKIKEIAHIIDQSDAMVKYHLHVGRSKMIEVFDHRCSLINKQGICHQCTELNGIFNPKQKAQEELVKIKMVKEAGNQDKEDLFDLRMKILQELDPFESGAAELQLHHLEHNRQVMEKHLEAGP
;
A
#
# COMPACT_ATOMS: atom_id res chain seq x y z
N MET A 1 3.08 30.29 11.82
CA MET A 1 2.16 29.16 12.03
C MET A 1 2.06 28.91 13.51
N THR A 2 0.87 29.02 14.09
CA THR A 2 0.60 28.68 15.49
C THR A 2 0.41 27.17 15.66
N GLN A 3 0.37 26.70 16.90
CA GLN A 3 0.09 25.29 17.20
C GLN A 3 -1.34 24.89 16.83
N ASP A 4 -2.31 25.79 17.02
CA ASP A 4 -3.70 25.55 16.64
C ASP A 4 -3.87 25.49 15.10
N GLU A 5 -3.17 26.36 14.37
CA GLU A 5 -3.11 26.31 12.89
C GLU A 5 -2.48 25.00 12.41
N LEU A 6 -1.42 24.52 13.08
CA LEU A 6 -0.81 23.23 12.77
C LEU A 6 -1.81 22.09 12.96
N LEU A 7 -2.53 22.04 14.08
CA LEU A 7 -3.49 20.97 14.36
C LEU A 7 -4.58 20.92 13.28
N PHE A 8 -5.16 22.07 12.94
CA PHE A 8 -6.20 22.15 11.91
C PHE A 8 -5.70 21.65 10.55
N GLU A 9 -4.55 22.14 10.11
CA GLU A 9 -3.96 21.72 8.84
C GLU A 9 -3.55 20.25 8.86
N PHE A 10 -2.96 19.76 9.96
CA PHE A 10 -2.55 18.37 10.11
C PHE A 10 -3.73 17.41 9.97
N GLU A 11 -4.85 17.68 10.64
CA GLU A 11 -6.05 16.85 10.53
C GLU A 11 -6.60 16.79 9.10
N SER A 12 -6.46 17.86 8.30
CA SER A 12 -6.92 17.88 6.91
C SER A 12 -6.23 16.84 6.01
N PHE A 13 -5.00 16.44 6.33
CA PHE A 13 -4.24 15.44 5.57
C PHE A 13 -3.82 14.23 6.40
N ARG A 14 -4.27 14.10 7.66
CA ARG A 14 -3.92 13.00 8.57
C ARG A 14 -4.30 11.64 8.00
N GLY A 15 -5.47 11.51 7.38
CA GLY A 15 -5.90 10.26 6.72
C GLY A 15 -4.95 9.84 5.61
N GLN A 16 -4.57 10.76 4.73
CA GLN A 16 -3.59 10.49 3.67
C GLN A 16 -2.21 10.11 4.24
N LEU A 17 -1.77 10.77 5.31
CA LEU A 17 -0.51 10.44 5.99
C LEU A 17 -0.57 9.03 6.60
N LYS A 18 -1.66 8.68 7.30
CA LYS A 18 -1.87 7.34 7.89
C LYS A 18 -1.86 6.26 6.83
N SER A 19 -2.61 6.47 5.73
CA SER A 19 -2.62 5.59 4.56
C SER A 19 -1.23 5.43 3.96
N PHE A 20 -0.47 6.53 3.81
CA PHE A 20 0.89 6.50 3.28
C PHE A 20 1.80 5.64 4.14
N VAL A 21 1.80 5.88 5.45
CA VAL A 21 2.64 5.13 6.37
C VAL A 21 2.23 3.66 6.40
N LEU A 22 0.94 3.32 6.42
CA LEU A 22 0.47 1.93 6.33
C LEU A 22 1.02 1.24 5.07
N ARG A 23 0.99 1.92 3.91
CA ARG A 23 1.52 1.37 2.66
C ARG A 23 3.04 1.16 2.70
N MET A 24 3.75 2.01 3.44
CA MET A 24 5.19 1.86 3.66
C MET A 24 5.53 0.73 4.63
N THR A 25 4.82 0.62 5.75
CA THR A 25 5.15 -0.30 6.86
C THR A 25 4.53 -1.67 6.68
N ALA A 26 3.34 -1.75 6.08
CA ALA A 26 2.44 -2.90 6.11
C ALA A 26 2.02 -3.30 7.54
N SER A 27 1.95 -2.32 8.45
CA SER A 27 1.62 -2.51 9.87
C SER A 27 0.72 -1.37 10.35
N VAL A 28 -0.46 -1.70 10.89
CA VAL A 28 -1.41 -0.71 11.44
C VAL A 28 -0.81 -0.02 12.64
N GLN A 29 -0.19 -0.80 13.54
CA GLN A 29 0.46 -0.27 14.73
C GLN A 29 1.58 0.70 14.37
N ASP A 30 2.51 0.29 13.49
CA ASP A 30 3.61 1.18 13.07
C ASP A 30 3.06 2.45 12.38
N ALA A 31 1.95 2.32 11.65
CA ALA A 31 1.32 3.47 11.00
C ALA A 31 0.72 4.47 12.00
N GLU A 32 0.06 3.98 13.04
CA GLU A 32 -0.48 4.82 14.11
C GLU A 32 0.62 5.50 14.92
N ASP A 33 1.64 4.74 15.32
CA ASP A 33 2.78 5.23 16.08
C ASP A 33 3.54 6.30 15.30
N ILE A 34 3.86 6.05 14.03
CA ILE A 34 4.56 7.03 13.19
C ILE A 34 3.72 8.28 12.96
N VAL A 35 2.40 8.17 12.73
CA VAL A 35 1.53 9.35 12.56
C VAL A 35 1.52 10.20 13.82
N GLN A 36 1.40 9.56 14.99
CA GLN A 36 1.45 10.23 16.27
C GLN A 36 2.81 10.92 16.51
N ASP A 37 3.90 10.18 16.33
CA ASP A 37 5.26 10.72 16.46
C ASP A 37 5.53 11.85 15.47
N THR A 38 4.96 11.75 14.27
CA THR A 38 5.05 12.81 13.27
C THR A 38 4.39 14.08 13.79
N TYR A 39 3.18 13.99 14.35
CA TYR A 39 2.49 15.15 14.93
C TYR A 39 3.29 15.75 16.08
N ILE A 40 3.77 14.92 17.02
CA ILE A 40 4.57 15.37 18.16
C ILE A 40 5.83 16.10 17.68
N LYS A 41 6.55 15.54 16.70
CA LYS A 41 7.76 16.16 16.14
C LYS A 41 7.47 17.44 15.35
N ALA A 42 6.39 17.47 14.57
CA ALA A 42 5.97 18.66 13.84
C ALA A 42 5.60 19.78 14.81
N HIS A 43 4.82 19.46 15.85
CA HIS A 43 4.41 20.39 16.90
C HIS A 43 5.62 20.94 17.67
N ALA A 44 6.56 20.08 18.06
CA ALA A 44 7.77 20.50 18.77
C ALA A 44 8.74 21.35 17.92
N LYS A 45 8.63 21.31 16.59
CA LYS A 45 9.53 22.01 15.65
C LYS A 45 8.81 23.07 14.81
N ILE A 46 7.58 23.41 15.16
CA ILE A 46 6.72 24.27 14.34
C ILE A 46 7.30 25.67 14.14
N ASP A 47 8.03 26.17 15.13
CA ASP A 47 8.81 27.40 15.11
C ASP A 47 9.93 27.40 14.06
N THR A 48 10.44 26.21 13.70
CA THR A 48 11.47 26.04 12.67
C THR A 48 10.91 25.99 11.24
N PHE A 49 9.58 25.88 11.08
CA PHE A 49 8.96 25.82 9.77
C PHE A 49 8.97 27.20 9.09
N LYS A 50 9.86 27.35 8.11
CA LYS A 50 10.09 28.62 7.39
C LYS A 50 9.18 28.87 6.19
N GLY A 51 8.20 28.01 5.92
CA GLY A 51 7.30 28.15 4.77
C GLY A 51 7.97 27.98 3.39
N GLN A 52 9.13 27.32 3.33
CA GLN A 52 9.85 27.05 2.08
C GLN A 52 9.24 25.89 1.27
N SER A 53 8.35 25.12 1.90
CA SER A 53 7.47 24.12 1.30
C SER A 53 6.06 24.30 1.86
N SER A 54 5.07 23.57 1.34
CA SER A 54 3.79 23.43 2.05
C SER A 54 3.99 22.72 3.40
N LEU A 55 3.08 22.95 4.34
CA LEU A 55 3.07 22.21 5.61
C LEU A 55 2.95 20.70 5.37
N LYS A 56 2.05 20.29 4.46
CA LYS A 56 1.90 18.89 4.05
C LYS A 56 3.23 18.27 3.62
N THR A 57 4.01 18.95 2.77
CA THR A 57 5.33 18.45 2.33
C THR A 57 6.29 18.31 3.50
N TRP A 58 6.35 19.29 4.40
CA TRP A 58 7.23 19.24 5.57
C TRP A 58 6.86 18.11 6.54
N VAL A 59 5.56 17.90 6.79
CA VAL A 59 5.07 16.82 7.63
C VAL A 59 5.34 15.44 7.01
N PHE A 60 5.11 15.29 5.70
CA PHE A 60 5.44 14.05 4.99
C PHE A 60 6.96 13.78 5.00
N ALA A 61 7.81 14.81 5.03
CA ALA A 61 9.25 14.63 5.23
C ALA A 61 9.57 14.03 6.61
N ILE A 62 8.93 14.54 7.67
CA ILE A 62 9.07 13.99 9.03
C ILE A 62 8.62 12.53 9.08
N ALA A 63 7.42 12.22 8.56
CA ALA A 63 6.88 10.87 8.54
C ALA A 63 7.73 9.90 7.70
N SER A 64 8.22 10.35 6.54
CA SER A 64 9.08 9.55 5.66
C SER A 64 10.41 9.22 6.33
N ASN A 65 10.98 10.17 7.09
CA ASN A 65 12.18 9.92 7.88
C ASN A 65 11.93 8.88 8.99
N LEU A 66 10.83 9.00 9.74
CA LEU A 66 10.46 8.02 10.78
C LEU A 66 10.23 6.62 10.20
N ALA A 67 9.46 6.52 9.11
CA ALA A 67 9.23 5.26 8.41
C ALA A 67 10.53 4.69 7.85
N ARG A 68 11.42 5.54 7.33
CA ARG A 68 12.72 5.11 6.80
C ARG A 68 13.61 4.55 7.90
N ASP A 69 13.69 5.23 9.04
CA ASP A 69 14.50 4.80 10.19
C ASP A 69 14.00 3.47 10.74
N LEU A 70 12.68 3.29 10.87
CA LEU A 70 12.05 2.02 11.26
C LEU A 70 12.38 0.89 10.28
N LEU A 71 12.30 1.16 8.97
CA LEU A 71 12.41 0.14 7.93
C LEU A 71 13.86 -0.18 7.54
N ARG A 72 14.83 0.67 7.86
CA ARG A 72 16.24 0.49 7.47
C ARG A 72 16.89 -0.74 8.11
N SER A 73 16.44 -1.13 9.30
CA SER A 73 16.90 -2.36 9.98
C SER A 73 16.14 -3.62 9.55
N LYS A 74 15.00 -3.47 8.84
CA LYS A 74 14.17 -4.59 8.40
C LYS A 74 14.61 -5.10 7.03
N LYS A 75 14.67 -6.42 6.86
CA LYS A 75 14.86 -7.04 5.54
C LYS A 75 13.66 -6.70 4.65
N ARG A 76 13.92 -6.47 3.35
CA ARG A 76 12.87 -6.27 2.35
C ARG A 76 12.13 -7.58 2.08
N TRP A 77 10.86 -7.49 1.72
CA TRP A 77 10.10 -8.67 1.34
C TRP A 77 10.60 -9.18 -0.03
N PRO A 78 10.54 -10.48 -0.32
CA PRO A 78 10.91 -10.96 -1.64
C PRO A 78 9.78 -10.69 -2.64
N GLU A 79 10.10 -10.74 -3.93
CA GLU A 79 9.11 -10.52 -5.01
C GLU A 79 8.00 -11.57 -5.01
N ASN A 80 8.26 -12.76 -4.46
CA ASN A 80 7.28 -13.85 -4.30
C ASN A 80 6.50 -13.81 -2.97
N VAL A 81 6.45 -12.66 -2.29
CA VAL A 81 5.70 -12.50 -1.04
C VAL A 81 4.24 -12.95 -1.14
N THR A 82 3.58 -12.69 -2.28
CA THR A 82 2.19 -13.11 -2.48
C THR A 82 2.03 -14.63 -2.42
N ASP A 83 3.04 -15.39 -2.83
CA ASP A 83 3.00 -16.85 -2.88
C ASP A 83 3.25 -17.42 -1.49
N ILE A 84 4.28 -16.89 -0.81
CA ILE A 84 4.64 -17.27 0.55
C ILE A 84 3.46 -17.04 1.50
N CYS A 85 2.84 -15.85 1.43
CA CYS A 85 1.70 -15.52 2.28
C CYS A 85 0.46 -16.34 1.93
N LYS A 86 0.24 -16.65 0.64
CA LYS A 86 -0.84 -17.55 0.21
C LYS A 86 -0.68 -18.93 0.84
N ASP A 87 0.51 -19.52 0.76
CA ASP A 87 0.73 -20.90 1.22
C ASP A 87 0.58 -20.99 2.75
N ALA A 88 1.04 -19.95 3.45
CA ALA A 88 0.83 -19.80 4.88
C ALA A 88 -0.66 -19.64 5.26
N ALA A 89 -1.41 -18.82 4.51
CA ALA A 89 -2.83 -18.61 4.74
C ALA A 89 -3.65 -19.89 4.50
N MET A 90 -3.38 -20.62 3.42
CA MET A 90 -4.06 -21.90 3.11
C MET A 90 -3.83 -22.97 4.18
N SER A 91 -2.71 -22.90 4.87
CA SER A 91 -2.33 -23.85 5.91
C SER A 91 -2.77 -23.42 7.32
N ASN A 92 -3.44 -22.27 7.43
CA ASN A 92 -3.85 -21.67 8.70
C ASN A 92 -5.39 -21.60 8.82
N VAL A 93 -5.95 -22.59 9.49
CA VAL A 93 -7.40 -22.71 9.73
C VAL A 93 -7.94 -21.51 10.50
N GLN A 94 -7.23 -21.07 11.56
CA GLN A 94 -7.67 -19.96 12.40
C GLN A 94 -7.77 -18.66 11.60
N PHE A 95 -6.75 -18.34 10.79
CA PHE A 95 -6.78 -17.18 9.90
C PHE A 95 -8.00 -17.21 8.97
N PHE A 96 -8.29 -18.38 8.40
CA PHE A 96 -9.43 -18.53 7.51
C PHE A 96 -10.78 -18.33 8.23
N GLU A 97 -10.93 -18.88 9.44
CA GLU A 97 -12.13 -18.71 10.26
C GLU A 97 -12.35 -17.24 10.64
N GLU A 98 -11.30 -16.54 11.08
CA GLU A 98 -11.33 -15.12 11.42
C GLU A 98 -11.70 -14.25 10.20
N ALA A 99 -11.07 -14.49 9.05
CA ALA A 99 -11.40 -13.81 7.80
C ALA A 99 -12.86 -14.03 7.38
N MET A 100 -13.39 -15.25 7.57
CA MET A 100 -14.77 -15.58 7.24
C MET A 100 -15.77 -14.94 8.17
N GLN A 101 -15.45 -14.87 9.46
CA GLN A 101 -16.24 -14.16 10.45
C GLN A 101 -16.29 -12.67 10.13
N ILE A 102 -15.14 -12.01 9.91
CA ILE A 102 -15.08 -10.59 9.53
C ILE A 102 -16.00 -10.33 8.34
N LYS A 103 -15.90 -11.14 7.28
CA LYS A 103 -16.76 -10.93 6.12
C LYS A 103 -18.25 -11.12 6.43
N ALA A 104 -18.60 -12.09 7.28
CA ALA A 104 -20.00 -12.35 7.60
C ALA A 104 -20.62 -11.27 8.49
N THR A 105 -19.84 -10.63 9.36
CA THR A 105 -20.36 -9.77 10.43
C THR A 105 -20.01 -8.30 10.28
N SER A 106 -18.95 -7.95 9.55
CA SER A 106 -18.46 -6.57 9.43
C SER A 106 -19.08 -5.85 8.23
N PRO A 107 -19.55 -4.60 8.39
CA PRO A 107 -19.90 -3.76 7.26
C PRO A 107 -18.68 -3.41 6.39
N GLN A 108 -17.46 -3.47 6.94
CA GLN A 108 -16.19 -3.34 6.23
C GLN A 108 -15.55 -4.71 5.87
N GLY A 109 -16.37 -5.76 5.74
CA GLY A 109 -15.96 -7.08 5.28
C GLY A 109 -16.07 -7.28 3.76
N HIS A 110 -16.58 -6.30 3.01
CA HIS A 110 -16.89 -6.41 1.58
C HIS A 110 -15.65 -6.24 0.72
N PHE A 111 -14.93 -7.34 0.54
CA PHE A 111 -13.67 -7.35 -0.20
C PHE A 111 -13.89 -7.58 -1.69
N GLU A 112 -13.85 -6.50 -2.47
CA GLU A 112 -13.89 -6.56 -3.92
C GLU A 112 -12.47 -6.55 -4.51
N ILE A 113 -12.41 -6.65 -5.84
CA ILE A 113 -11.16 -6.76 -6.55
C ILE A 113 -10.30 -5.47 -6.48
N LYS A 114 -10.91 -4.30 -6.28
CA LYS A 114 -10.18 -3.02 -6.15
C LYS A 114 -9.44 -2.94 -4.80
N GLU A 115 -10.06 -3.38 -3.71
CA GLU A 115 -9.41 -3.50 -2.40
C GLU A 115 -8.31 -4.56 -2.42
N HIS A 116 -8.55 -5.67 -3.14
CA HIS A 116 -7.49 -6.65 -3.39
C HIS A 116 -6.28 -6.04 -4.10
N ILE A 117 -6.50 -5.28 -5.17
CA ILE A 117 -5.42 -4.62 -5.91
C ILE A 117 -4.64 -3.68 -4.98
N ALA A 118 -5.34 -2.86 -4.17
CA ALA A 118 -4.70 -1.95 -3.23
C ALA A 118 -3.88 -2.70 -2.17
N PHE A 119 -4.43 -3.79 -1.61
CA PHE A 119 -3.76 -4.67 -0.66
C PHE A 119 -2.51 -5.33 -1.24
N CYS A 120 -2.66 -5.94 -2.42
CA CYS A 120 -1.60 -6.66 -3.11
C CYS A 120 -0.47 -5.69 -3.49
N PHE A 121 -0.81 -4.49 -3.95
CA PHE A 121 0.17 -3.45 -4.24
C PHE A 121 0.97 -3.04 -3.00
N THR A 122 0.31 -2.85 -1.85
CA THR A 122 0.99 -2.59 -0.59
C THR A 122 2.01 -3.70 -0.29
N CYS A 123 1.61 -4.97 -0.36
CA CYS A 123 2.50 -6.11 -0.09
C CYS A 123 3.67 -6.19 -1.08
N VAL A 124 3.40 -6.15 -2.38
CA VAL A 124 4.41 -6.32 -3.43
C VAL A 124 5.41 -5.15 -3.41
N SER A 125 4.96 -3.92 -3.13
CA SER A 125 5.84 -2.75 -3.04
C SER A 125 6.94 -2.88 -1.98
N LYS A 126 6.76 -3.78 -0.99
CA LYS A 126 7.77 -4.06 0.04
C LYS A 126 9.02 -4.74 -0.52
N ALA A 127 8.96 -5.31 -1.73
CA ALA A 127 10.13 -5.85 -2.43
C ALA A 127 11.03 -4.77 -3.02
N LEU A 128 10.50 -3.56 -3.24
CA LEU A 128 11.31 -2.45 -3.70
C LEU A 128 12.32 -2.02 -2.63
N PRO A 129 13.51 -1.55 -3.03
CA PRO A 129 14.35 -0.67 -2.22
C PRO A 129 13.54 0.51 -1.65
N LEU A 130 13.88 0.93 -0.45
CA LEU A 130 13.07 1.84 0.35
C LEU A 130 12.84 3.20 -0.33
N GLU A 131 13.86 3.74 -0.98
CA GLU A 131 13.79 5.01 -1.72
C GLU A 131 12.91 4.90 -2.96
N GLN A 132 12.90 3.74 -3.63
CA GLN A 132 12.00 3.49 -4.77
C GLN A 132 10.55 3.39 -4.30
N GLN A 133 10.30 2.68 -3.19
CA GLN A 133 8.96 2.58 -2.59
C GLN A 133 8.42 3.95 -2.18
N LEU A 134 9.25 4.75 -1.48
CA LEU A 134 8.90 6.12 -1.07
C LEU A 134 8.56 6.99 -2.27
N ALA A 135 9.46 7.06 -3.26
CA ALA A 135 9.26 7.89 -4.44
C ALA A 135 7.97 7.49 -5.16
N LEU A 136 7.75 6.18 -5.36
CA LEU A 136 6.58 5.64 -6.05
C LEU A 136 5.27 6.05 -5.36
N PHE A 137 5.13 5.81 -4.05
CA PHE A 137 3.89 6.17 -3.36
C PHE A 137 3.68 7.68 -3.29
N LEU A 138 4.71 8.46 -2.95
CA LEU A 138 4.61 9.92 -2.86
C LEU A 138 4.17 10.52 -4.20
N LYS A 139 4.71 10.01 -5.32
CA LYS A 139 4.36 10.50 -6.65
C LYS A 139 3.01 10.00 -7.14
N GLU A 140 2.84 8.69 -7.17
CA GLU A 140 1.77 8.03 -7.92
C GLU A 140 0.49 7.88 -7.09
N VAL A 141 0.55 7.92 -5.76
CA VAL A 141 -0.62 7.77 -4.89
C VAL A 141 -0.99 9.08 -4.20
N TYR A 142 0.01 9.82 -3.69
CA TYR A 142 -0.24 11.06 -2.93
C TYR A 142 -0.04 12.34 -3.75
N GLY A 143 0.37 12.22 -5.01
CA GLY A 143 0.37 13.32 -5.99
C GLY A 143 1.45 14.38 -5.79
N PHE A 144 2.49 14.13 -5.00
CA PHE A 144 3.58 15.10 -4.80
C PHE A 144 4.36 15.34 -6.11
N LYS A 145 4.82 16.58 -6.30
CA LYS A 145 5.72 16.94 -7.40
C LYS A 145 7.13 16.44 -7.12
N ILE A 146 7.92 16.22 -8.17
CA ILE A 146 9.32 15.76 -8.05
C ILE A 146 10.13 16.59 -7.06
N LYS A 147 9.99 17.92 -7.10
CA LYS A 147 10.68 18.84 -6.17
C LYS A 147 10.23 18.68 -4.71
N GLU A 148 8.95 18.39 -4.48
CA GLU A 148 8.41 18.14 -3.14
C GLU A 148 8.92 16.79 -2.63
N ILE A 149 8.94 15.75 -3.47
CA ILE A 149 9.48 14.44 -3.13
C ILE A 149 10.97 14.53 -2.81
N ALA A 150 11.74 15.27 -3.62
CA ALA A 150 13.16 15.53 -3.40
C ALA A 150 13.41 16.12 -2.00
N HIS A 151 12.56 17.06 -1.58
CA HIS A 151 12.59 17.59 -0.21
C HIS A 151 12.17 16.55 0.84
N ILE A 152 11.13 15.76 0.58
CA ILE A 152 10.59 14.76 1.52
C ILE A 152 11.61 13.66 1.83
N ILE A 153 12.30 13.13 0.82
CA ILE A 153 13.23 12.00 0.98
C ILE A 153 14.70 12.43 1.10
N ASP A 154 14.98 13.74 1.07
CA ASP A 154 16.31 14.35 1.11
C ASP A 154 17.25 13.86 -0.02
N GLN A 155 16.82 14.04 -1.26
CA GLN A 155 17.58 13.66 -2.45
C GLN A 155 17.42 14.69 -3.58
N SER A 156 18.25 14.57 -4.63
CA SER A 156 18.12 15.43 -5.82
C SER A 156 16.92 15.03 -6.69
N ASP A 157 16.35 15.99 -7.43
CA ASP A 157 15.31 15.75 -8.44
C ASP A 157 15.67 14.62 -9.42
N ALA A 158 16.96 14.51 -9.77
CA ALA A 158 17.46 13.47 -10.67
C ALA A 158 17.36 12.08 -10.04
N MET A 159 17.73 11.94 -8.77
CA MET A 159 17.60 10.68 -8.02
C MET A 159 16.13 10.29 -7.83
N VAL A 160 15.25 11.26 -7.54
CA VAL A 160 13.81 10.98 -7.45
C VAL A 160 13.26 10.41 -8.76
N LYS A 161 13.60 11.02 -9.90
CA LYS A 161 13.19 10.52 -11.23
C LYS A 161 13.73 9.12 -11.50
N TYR A 162 14.97 8.85 -11.12
CA TYR A 162 15.56 7.52 -11.23
C TYR A 162 14.82 6.49 -10.37
N HIS A 163 14.57 6.79 -9.08
CA HIS A 163 13.86 5.91 -8.18
C HIS A 163 12.44 5.60 -8.65
N LEU A 164 11.74 6.61 -9.18
CA LEU A 164 10.43 6.45 -9.81
C LEU A 164 10.49 5.52 -11.01
N HIS A 165 11.40 5.77 -11.94
CA HIS A 165 11.52 4.98 -13.15
C HIS A 165 11.81 3.51 -12.82
N VAL A 166 12.83 3.23 -12.01
CA VAL A 166 13.21 1.86 -11.66
C VAL A 166 12.13 1.17 -10.81
N GLY A 167 11.58 1.87 -9.82
CA GLY A 167 10.51 1.32 -8.97
C GLY A 167 9.26 0.96 -9.78
N ARG A 168 8.86 1.82 -10.70
CA ARG A 168 7.73 1.58 -11.60
C ARG A 168 7.98 0.40 -12.53
N SER A 169 9.11 0.38 -13.24
CA SER A 169 9.47 -0.74 -14.13
C SER A 169 9.51 -2.07 -13.37
N LYS A 170 10.04 -2.07 -12.14
CA LYS A 170 10.09 -3.28 -11.33
C LYS A 170 8.70 -3.77 -10.92
N MET A 171 7.83 -2.86 -10.48
CA MET A 171 6.46 -3.25 -10.13
C MET A 171 5.66 -3.76 -11.34
N ILE A 172 5.87 -3.16 -12.52
CA ILE A 172 5.27 -3.63 -13.77
C ILE A 172 5.68 -5.07 -14.06
N GLU A 173 6.99 -5.36 -14.03
CA GLU A 173 7.53 -6.71 -14.23
C GLU A 173 6.93 -7.71 -13.24
N VAL A 174 6.93 -7.38 -11.95
CA VAL A 174 6.43 -8.28 -10.90
C VAL A 174 4.92 -8.55 -11.08
N PHE A 175 4.12 -7.53 -11.41
CA PHE A 175 2.68 -7.71 -11.62
C PHE A 175 2.32 -8.46 -12.90
N ASP A 176 3.11 -8.31 -13.96
CA ASP A 176 2.92 -9.02 -15.23
C ASP A 176 2.98 -10.55 -15.07
N HIS A 177 3.81 -11.03 -14.17
CA HIS A 177 3.96 -12.46 -13.90
C HIS A 177 2.99 -13.00 -12.84
N ARG A 178 2.45 -12.14 -11.97
CA ARG A 178 1.75 -12.57 -10.75
C ARG A 178 0.26 -12.23 -10.69
N CYS A 179 -0.16 -11.18 -11.39
CA CYS A 179 -1.55 -10.73 -11.32
C CYS A 179 -2.42 -11.55 -12.29
N SER A 180 -3.29 -12.40 -11.75
CA SER A 180 -4.26 -13.20 -12.51
C SER A 180 -5.23 -12.35 -13.35
N LEU A 181 -5.44 -11.09 -12.95
CA LEU A 181 -6.27 -10.13 -13.71
C LEU A 181 -5.66 -9.74 -15.06
N ILE A 182 -4.37 -10.02 -15.27
CA ILE A 182 -3.62 -9.69 -16.50
C ILE A 182 -3.04 -10.95 -17.13
N ASN A 183 -2.54 -11.86 -16.32
CA ASN A 183 -1.88 -13.08 -16.77
C ASN A 183 -2.70 -14.30 -16.34
N LYS A 184 -3.13 -15.14 -17.29
CA LYS A 184 -3.93 -16.35 -17.00
C LYS A 184 -3.18 -17.38 -16.14
N GLN A 185 -1.86 -17.26 -16.04
CA GLN A 185 -0.97 -18.05 -15.18
C GLN A 185 -0.60 -17.34 -13.87
N GLY A 186 -1.10 -16.12 -13.64
CA GLY A 186 -0.87 -15.35 -12.42
C GLY A 186 -1.52 -15.99 -11.19
N ILE A 187 -0.83 -15.93 -10.05
CA ILE A 187 -1.16 -16.65 -8.81
C ILE A 187 -2.42 -16.11 -8.10
N CYS A 188 -2.87 -14.90 -8.46
CA CYS A 188 -4.10 -14.28 -7.95
C CYS A 188 -5.41 -14.99 -8.41
N HIS A 189 -5.37 -16.27 -8.82
CA HIS A 189 -6.58 -17.10 -8.96
C HIS A 189 -7.24 -17.39 -7.61
N GLN A 190 -6.49 -17.24 -6.51
CA GLN A 190 -7.05 -17.37 -5.16
C GLN A 190 -7.93 -16.22 -4.72
N CYS A 191 -7.92 -15.07 -5.40
CA CYS A 191 -8.95 -14.06 -5.17
C CYS A 191 -10.26 -14.42 -5.86
N THR A 192 -10.22 -15.30 -6.85
CA THR A 192 -11.40 -15.87 -7.52
C THR A 192 -11.95 -17.06 -6.74
N GLU A 193 -11.09 -17.90 -6.13
CA GLU A 193 -11.50 -18.98 -5.22
C GLU A 193 -11.92 -18.46 -3.85
N LEU A 194 -11.22 -17.48 -3.27
CA LEU A 194 -11.72 -16.74 -2.11
C LEU A 194 -12.97 -15.96 -2.51
N ASN A 195 -13.12 -15.36 -3.69
CA ASN A 195 -14.45 -14.85 -4.11
C ASN A 195 -15.51 -15.95 -4.26
N GLY A 196 -15.16 -17.17 -4.64
CA GLY A 196 -16.11 -18.29 -4.70
C GLY A 196 -16.55 -18.78 -3.31
N ILE A 197 -15.61 -18.81 -2.37
CA ILE A 197 -15.81 -19.19 -0.95
C ILE A 197 -16.51 -18.06 -0.18
N PHE A 198 -16.11 -16.81 -0.43
CA PHE A 198 -16.56 -15.64 0.27
C PHE A 198 -17.82 -15.07 -0.41
N ASN A 199 -17.97 -15.13 -1.73
CA ASN A 199 -19.12 -14.57 -2.45
C ASN A 199 -19.79 -15.59 -3.40
N PRO A 200 -20.44 -16.64 -2.86
CA PRO A 200 -20.96 -17.77 -3.65
C PRO A 200 -22.12 -17.41 -4.59
N LYS A 201 -22.66 -16.18 -4.54
CA LYS A 201 -23.77 -15.70 -5.39
C LYS A 201 -23.36 -14.61 -6.39
N GLN A 202 -22.11 -14.17 -6.41
CA GLN A 202 -21.69 -13.30 -7.50
C GLN A 202 -21.65 -14.13 -8.78
N LYS A 203 -22.41 -13.69 -9.78
CA LYS A 203 -22.25 -14.03 -11.19
C LYS A 203 -20.81 -13.69 -11.60
N ALA A 204 -19.88 -14.57 -11.24
CA ALA A 204 -18.43 -14.36 -11.11
C ALA A 204 -17.69 -14.24 -12.45
N GLN A 205 -18.38 -13.69 -13.45
CA GLN A 205 -17.82 -13.33 -14.75
C GLN A 205 -18.43 -12.02 -15.28
N GLU A 206 -19.60 -11.58 -14.79
CA GLU A 206 -20.26 -10.35 -15.24
C GLU A 206 -19.77 -9.08 -14.51
N GLU A 207 -19.27 -9.20 -13.27
CA GLU A 207 -18.71 -8.08 -12.47
C GLU A 207 -17.20 -7.90 -12.66
N LEU A 208 -16.46 -9.00 -12.87
CA LEU A 208 -15.08 -8.96 -13.35
C LEU A 208 -15.00 -8.15 -14.65
N VAL A 209 -16.02 -8.25 -15.51
CA VAL A 209 -16.16 -7.46 -16.74
C VAL A 209 -16.39 -5.97 -16.47
N LYS A 210 -16.67 -5.45 -15.27
CA LYS A 210 -16.91 -4.01 -15.07
C LYS A 210 -15.67 -3.16 -14.80
N ILE A 211 -14.54 -3.77 -14.44
CA ILE A 211 -13.29 -3.02 -14.28
C ILE A 211 -12.63 -2.88 -15.65
N LYS A 212 -12.33 -1.63 -16.00
CA LYS A 212 -11.61 -1.27 -17.21
C LYS A 212 -10.37 -2.16 -17.44
N MET A 213 -9.59 -2.45 -16.39
CA MET A 213 -8.47 -3.42 -16.40
C MET A 213 -8.83 -4.81 -16.95
N VAL A 214 -9.96 -5.41 -16.56
CA VAL A 214 -10.33 -6.78 -16.94
C VAL A 214 -10.90 -6.82 -18.37
N LYS A 215 -11.63 -5.78 -18.79
CA LYS A 215 -12.07 -5.64 -20.19
C LYS A 215 -10.89 -5.49 -21.15
N GLU A 216 -9.78 -4.91 -20.67
CA GLU A 216 -8.67 -4.46 -21.52
C GLU A 216 -7.40 -5.32 -21.40
N ALA A 217 -7.31 -6.23 -20.41
CA ALA A 217 -6.17 -7.13 -20.17
C ALA A 217 -5.74 -8.00 -21.36
N GLY A 218 -6.62 -8.23 -22.33
CA GLY A 218 -6.29 -8.99 -23.54
C GLY A 218 -5.49 -8.24 -24.60
N ASN A 219 -5.35 -6.90 -24.49
CA ASN A 219 -4.79 -6.06 -25.55
C ASN A 219 -4.05 -4.78 -25.07
N GLN A 220 -3.81 -4.62 -23.76
CA GLN A 220 -3.24 -3.39 -23.20
C GLN A 220 -1.75 -3.41 -22.91
N ASP A 221 -1.14 -2.22 -23.05
CA ASP A 221 0.21 -1.92 -22.59
C ASP A 221 0.31 -2.13 -21.06
N LYS A 222 1.42 -2.73 -20.61
CA LYS A 222 1.66 -3.00 -19.18
C LYS A 222 1.73 -1.70 -18.38
N GLU A 223 2.14 -0.61 -19.01
CA GLU A 223 2.14 0.74 -18.41
C GLU A 223 0.71 1.22 -18.10
N ASP A 224 -0.24 1.03 -19.02
CA ASP A 224 -1.65 1.41 -18.81
C ASP A 224 -2.24 0.64 -17.61
N LEU A 225 -1.95 -0.65 -17.53
CA LEU A 225 -2.43 -1.51 -16.45
C LEU A 225 -1.82 -1.12 -15.10
N PHE A 226 -0.59 -0.61 -15.08
CA PHE A 226 0.00 -0.04 -13.88
C PHE A 226 -0.67 1.27 -13.49
N ASP A 227 -0.95 2.16 -14.45
CA ASP A 227 -1.66 3.41 -14.20
C ASP A 227 -3.07 3.20 -13.65
N LEU A 228 -3.78 2.18 -14.13
CA LEU A 228 -5.08 1.84 -13.53
C LEU A 228 -4.96 1.38 -12.07
N ARG A 229 -3.90 0.65 -11.71
CA ARG A 229 -3.65 0.32 -10.29
C ARG A 229 -3.40 1.58 -9.48
N MET A 230 -2.63 2.54 -10.01
CA MET A 230 -2.34 3.79 -9.31
C MET A 230 -3.62 4.57 -9.04
N LYS A 231 -4.55 4.63 -10.01
CA LYS A 231 -5.88 5.23 -9.81
C LYS A 231 -6.67 4.53 -8.70
N ILE A 232 -6.68 3.20 -8.67
CA ILE A 232 -7.32 2.44 -7.59
C ILE A 232 -6.72 2.80 -6.23
N LEU A 233 -5.39 2.90 -6.12
CA LEU A 233 -4.72 3.26 -4.88
C LEU A 233 -5.00 4.72 -4.45
N GLN A 234 -5.15 5.63 -5.41
CA GLN A 234 -5.52 7.04 -5.16
C GLN A 234 -6.94 7.18 -4.61
N GLU A 235 -7.88 6.35 -5.11
CA GLU A 235 -9.29 6.39 -4.75
C GLU A 235 -9.62 5.63 -3.45
N LEU A 236 -8.77 4.68 -3.05
CA LEU A 236 -9.00 3.83 -1.87
C LEU A 236 -8.15 4.26 -0.67
N ASP A 237 -8.83 4.68 0.40
CA ASP A 237 -8.26 4.71 1.74
C ASP A 237 -8.37 3.32 2.39
N PRO A 238 -7.25 2.66 2.72
CA PRO A 238 -7.26 1.33 3.34
C PRO A 238 -7.94 1.29 4.72
N PHE A 239 -8.16 2.42 5.38
CA PHE A 239 -8.85 2.50 6.67
C PHE A 239 -10.36 2.74 6.55
N GLU A 240 -10.82 3.26 5.41
CA GLU A 240 -12.22 3.68 5.22
C GLU A 240 -12.94 2.88 4.11
N SER A 241 -12.23 1.98 3.42
CA SER A 241 -12.83 1.17 2.36
C SER A 241 -13.90 0.21 2.90
N GLY A 242 -14.80 -0.24 2.00
CA GLY A 242 -15.78 -1.27 2.32
C GLY A 242 -15.18 -2.63 2.71
N ALA A 243 -13.86 -2.79 2.57
CA ALA A 243 -13.13 -3.97 2.97
C ALA A 243 -12.06 -3.71 4.05
N ALA A 244 -12.05 -2.53 4.68
CA ALA A 244 -10.97 -2.08 5.54
C ALA A 244 -10.61 -3.12 6.62
N GLU A 245 -11.60 -3.63 7.36
CA GLU A 245 -11.34 -4.61 8.43
C GLU A 245 -10.71 -5.90 7.88
N LEU A 246 -11.26 -6.43 6.79
CA LEU A 246 -10.72 -7.64 6.17
C LEU A 246 -9.32 -7.41 5.58
N GLN A 247 -9.12 -6.28 4.93
CA GLN A 247 -7.85 -5.89 4.32
C GLN A 247 -6.75 -5.75 5.36
N LEU A 248 -7.03 -5.06 6.47
CA LEU A 248 -6.06 -4.86 7.55
C LEU A 248 -5.75 -6.19 8.25
N HIS A 249 -6.74 -7.07 8.44
CA HIS A 249 -6.53 -8.42 8.95
C HIS A 249 -5.58 -9.24 8.05
N HIS A 250 -5.79 -9.21 6.73
CA HIS A 250 -4.90 -9.90 5.78
C HIS A 250 -3.48 -9.28 5.76
N LEU A 251 -3.38 -7.96 5.90
CA LEU A 251 -2.09 -7.27 5.89
C LEU A 251 -1.27 -7.62 7.11
N GLU A 252 -1.91 -7.70 8.27
CA GLU A 252 -1.29 -8.14 9.50
C GLU A 252 -0.84 -9.60 9.43
N HIS A 253 -1.67 -10.49 8.90
CA HIS A 253 -1.27 -11.88 8.65
C HIS A 253 -0.04 -11.97 7.75
N ASN A 254 -0.04 -11.28 6.61
CA ASN A 254 1.10 -11.26 5.68
C ASN A 254 2.36 -10.73 6.35
N ARG A 255 2.25 -9.67 7.16
CA ARG A 255 3.37 -9.11 7.92
C ARG A 255 3.98 -10.15 8.85
N GLN A 256 3.16 -10.84 9.65
CA GLN A 256 3.62 -11.86 10.59
C GLN A 256 4.28 -13.05 9.89
N VAL A 257 3.71 -13.49 8.76
CA VAL A 257 4.31 -14.54 7.91
C VAL A 257 5.68 -14.10 7.41
N MET A 258 5.80 -12.87 6.93
CA MET A 258 7.04 -12.36 6.38
C MET A 258 8.11 -12.10 7.42
N GLU A 259 7.75 -11.67 8.63
CA GLU A 259 8.70 -11.54 9.74
C GLU A 259 9.33 -12.89 10.07
N LYS A 260 8.50 -13.94 10.23
CA LYS A 260 8.99 -15.31 10.46
C LYS A 260 9.84 -15.82 9.30
N HIS A 261 9.40 -15.61 8.06
CA HIS A 261 10.13 -16.05 6.86
C HIS A 261 11.52 -15.39 6.76
N LEU A 262 11.61 -14.09 7.05
CA LEU A 262 12.86 -13.33 6.94
C LEU A 262 13.82 -13.60 8.12
N GLU A 263 13.31 -14.00 9.28
CA GLU A 263 14.10 -14.47 10.42
C GLU A 263 14.69 -15.87 10.19
N ALA A 264 13.92 -16.78 9.60
CA ALA A 264 14.36 -18.16 9.31
C ALA A 264 15.53 -18.23 8.30
N GLY A 265 15.70 -17.20 7.48
CA GLY A 265 16.66 -17.18 6.37
C GLY A 265 16.10 -17.87 5.11
N PRO A 266 16.56 -17.48 3.91
CA PRO A 266 16.14 -18.12 2.66
C PRO A 266 16.65 -19.56 2.52
#